data_AF-A0A8T0Q2V8-F1
#
_entry.id   AF-A0A8T0Q2V8-F1
#
_cell.length_a   1.000
_cell.length_b   1.000
_cell.length_c   1.000
_cell.angle_alpha   90.00
_cell.angle_beta   90.00
_cell.angle_gamma   90.00
#
_symmetry.space_group_name_H-M   'P 1'
#
loop_
_entity.id
_entity.type
_entity.pdbx_description
1 polymer ?
#
loop_
_entity_poly.entity_id
_entity_poly.type
_entity_poly.pdbx_seq_one_letter_code
_entity_poly.pdbx_strand_id
1 'polypeptide(L)'
;MICNPHFTLFGLPGVLLCPWACLIMAIGLSVLILGLWPMHLIWTYYCIIRTKLVGPVVKLLLLIAATTILIIWLIIGIPGSIFAGLVYGFLAPIMATFGAVGEGKEKPFVHCFVDGTWSTITGSCTVVRDVKDLLFHSYFSIMDDLRLQKPPDGKPYEIRLLDIPGALISAACGLLLDGIMFTLIALYKCPVMLFKGWKRLIQDMIGREGPFLETACVPFAGLAILLWPFAVVGAVLASILSSIPLGAYSAVVAYQESSFIMGLAYVASSVSIFDEYTNDVLDMAPGSCFPRFKYRKSKDESSHGHNVPISRPSSFNKEKQEGKRPPSRVTSFKNSIDEFNPFKLLDHLFAECRHQGEELVNRGVITMKDIEETKSGKVGSGVLNVGLPAYVILNALLRSAKANSVGLILSDDSEITSDNRPRHTLFDWFFDPLMVIKEQIKAENFTEEEEEYLKMRVLLAGDPNRLKGALPEVPSLNERKKAEIDAFARRLQGITKSISRYPTAKRRFDVLVKALLSELERTMGGSLSTNGSQAQRLRNSVARMLSQKSLGKTANIRDEDPEAQITSSSRTP
;
A
#
# COMPACT_ATOMS: atom_id res chain seq x y z
N MET A 1 -35.41 -14.15 25.93
CA MET A 1 -35.01 -14.01 24.51
C MET A 1 -36.17 -13.30 23.83
N ILE A 2 -35.92 -12.21 23.10
CA ILE A 2 -36.87 -11.13 22.71
C ILE A 2 -36.87 -9.95 23.72
N CYS A 3 -36.53 -8.76 23.19
CA CYS A 3 -36.49 -7.44 23.85
C CYS A 3 -35.38 -7.18 24.89
N ASN A 4 -34.14 -7.02 24.43
CA ASN A 4 -33.20 -6.13 25.10
C ASN A 4 -33.30 -4.75 24.43
N PRO A 5 -33.84 -3.70 25.09
CA PRO A 5 -34.07 -2.39 24.48
C PRO A 5 -32.79 -1.70 24.00
N HIS A 6 -31.62 -2.19 24.41
CA HIS A 6 -30.33 -1.74 23.89
C HIS A 6 -30.09 -2.17 22.43
N PHE A 7 -30.53 -3.36 22.00
CA PHE A 7 -30.23 -3.89 20.65
C PHE A 7 -30.95 -3.13 19.52
N THR A 8 -32.23 -2.83 19.72
CA THR A 8 -33.02 -2.00 18.80
C THR A 8 -32.51 -0.56 18.77
N LEU A 9 -31.99 -0.06 19.89
CA LEU A 9 -31.47 1.31 20.01
C LEU A 9 -30.09 1.50 19.35
N PHE A 10 -29.24 0.45 19.33
CA PHE A 10 -27.92 0.50 18.70
C PHE A 10 -27.95 0.29 17.16
N GLY A 11 -28.91 -0.47 16.63
CA GLY A 11 -29.02 -0.71 15.18
C GLY A 11 -29.73 0.39 14.40
N LEU A 12 -30.60 1.16 15.05
CA LEU A 12 -31.43 2.20 14.43
C LEU A 12 -30.63 3.31 13.71
N PRO A 13 -29.55 3.86 14.30
CA PRO A 13 -28.70 4.84 13.62
C PRO A 13 -28.01 4.25 12.39
N GLY A 14 -27.50 3.01 12.48
CA GLY A 14 -26.87 2.31 11.35
C GLY A 14 -27.84 2.09 10.19
N VAL A 15 -29.07 1.66 10.47
CA VAL A 15 -30.10 1.43 9.44
C VAL A 15 -30.59 2.74 8.80
N LEU A 16 -30.70 3.83 9.57
CA LEU A 16 -31.16 5.12 9.06
C LEU A 16 -30.11 5.84 8.18
N LEU A 17 -28.82 5.66 8.50
CA LEU A 17 -27.70 6.36 7.86
C LEU A 17 -27.05 5.56 6.73
N CYS A 18 -27.15 4.23 6.78
CA CYS A 18 -26.63 3.34 5.74
C CYS A 18 -27.08 3.75 4.33
N PRO A 19 -28.35 4.12 4.06
CA PRO A 19 -28.76 4.56 2.73
C PRO A 19 -28.00 5.79 2.23
N TRP A 20 -27.76 6.77 3.09
CA TRP A 20 -27.07 8.01 2.72
C TRP A 20 -25.56 7.81 2.51
N ALA A 21 -24.90 7.08 3.41
CA ALA A 21 -23.48 6.73 3.26
C ALA A 21 -23.26 5.85 2.02
N CYS A 22 -24.13 4.86 1.80
CA CYS A 22 -24.12 4.03 0.61
C CYS A 22 -24.34 4.84 -0.66
N LEU A 23 -25.26 5.81 -0.65
CA LEU A 23 -25.52 6.66 -1.81
C LEU A 23 -24.31 7.55 -2.14
N ILE A 24 -23.68 8.18 -1.14
CA ILE A 24 -22.47 8.99 -1.34
C ILE A 24 -21.34 8.14 -1.92
N MET A 25 -21.08 6.97 -1.33
CA MET A 25 -20.00 6.09 -1.79
C MET A 25 -20.29 5.48 -3.16
N ALA A 26 -21.49 4.91 -3.38
CA ALA A 26 -21.85 4.27 -4.63
C ALA A 26 -21.83 5.27 -5.79
N ILE A 27 -22.47 6.43 -5.65
CA ILE A 27 -22.48 7.46 -6.69
C ILE A 27 -21.08 8.03 -6.86
N GLY A 28 -20.42 8.43 -5.78
CA GLY A 28 -19.10 9.06 -5.82
C GLY A 28 -18.06 8.16 -6.49
N LEU A 29 -17.97 6.90 -6.08
CA LEU A 29 -17.03 5.94 -6.65
C LEU A 29 -17.41 5.52 -8.08
N SER A 30 -18.70 5.30 -8.37
CA SER A 30 -19.14 4.96 -9.73
C SER A 30 -18.86 6.08 -10.73
N VAL A 31 -19.12 7.33 -10.36
CA VAL A 31 -18.78 8.50 -11.20
C VAL A 31 -17.28 8.61 -11.43
N LEU A 32 -16.46 8.37 -10.41
CA LEU A 32 -15.01 8.36 -10.56
C LEU A 32 -14.54 7.23 -11.49
N ILE A 33 -15.06 6.01 -11.30
CA ILE A 33 -14.73 4.85 -12.12
C ILE A 33 -15.10 5.12 -13.59
N LEU A 34 -16.35 5.46 -13.87
CA LEU A 34 -16.84 5.68 -15.24
C LEU A 34 -16.19 6.91 -15.90
N GLY A 35 -16.04 8.00 -15.16
CA GLY A 35 -15.48 9.25 -15.68
C GLY A 35 -13.99 9.18 -16.00
N LEU A 36 -13.20 8.48 -15.16
CA LEU A 36 -11.75 8.35 -15.36
C LEU A 36 -11.36 7.17 -16.25
N TRP A 37 -12.23 6.18 -16.41
CA TRP A 37 -11.94 4.99 -17.23
C TRP A 37 -11.42 5.30 -18.64
N PRO A 38 -12.04 6.19 -19.46
CA PRO A 38 -11.50 6.48 -20.79
C PRO A 38 -10.11 7.10 -20.74
N MET A 39 -9.85 7.97 -19.75
CA MET A 39 -8.54 8.58 -19.55
C MET A 39 -7.49 7.55 -19.13
N HIS A 40 -7.86 6.63 -18.22
CA HIS A 40 -7.01 5.52 -17.77
C HIS A 40 -6.67 4.55 -18.90
N LEU A 41 -7.64 4.24 -19.76
CA LEU A 41 -7.44 3.39 -20.93
C LEU A 41 -6.46 4.03 -21.91
N ILE A 42 -6.70 5.28 -22.32
CA ILE A 42 -5.84 6.00 -23.27
C ILE A 42 -4.43 6.14 -22.70
N TRP A 43 -4.29 6.57 -21.45
CA TRP A 43 -2.99 6.77 -20.82
C TRP A 43 -2.21 5.46 -20.66
N THR A 44 -2.91 4.38 -20.30
CA THR A 44 -2.27 3.06 -20.15
C THR A 44 -1.72 2.54 -21.46
N TYR A 45 -2.51 2.64 -22.53
CA TYR A 45 -2.08 2.20 -23.85
C TYR A 45 -0.90 3.04 -24.32
N TYR A 46 -0.97 4.36 -24.13
CA TYR A 46 0.13 5.27 -24.42
C TYR A 46 1.43 4.86 -23.69
N CYS A 47 1.36 4.61 -22.38
CA CYS A 47 2.54 4.24 -21.60
C CYS A 47 3.12 2.86 -21.99
N ILE A 48 2.26 1.86 -22.25
CA ILE A 48 2.71 0.52 -22.70
C ILE A 48 3.36 0.58 -24.08
N ILE A 49 2.80 1.36 -25.02
CA ILE A 49 3.37 1.50 -26.36
C ILE A 49 4.73 2.22 -26.28
N ARG A 50 4.83 3.27 -25.48
CA ARG A 50 6.00 4.15 -25.39
C ARG A 50 7.11 3.64 -24.47
N THR A 51 6.85 2.66 -23.60
CA THR A 51 7.88 2.17 -22.67
C THR A 51 9.07 1.56 -23.41
N LYS A 52 10.27 1.77 -22.86
CA LYS A 52 11.53 1.16 -23.30
C LYS A 52 11.90 -0.08 -22.47
N LEU A 53 11.12 -0.39 -21.43
CA LEU A 53 11.39 -1.50 -20.52
C LEU A 53 11.21 -2.87 -21.16
N VAL A 54 10.26 -3.00 -22.09
CA VAL A 54 9.78 -4.30 -22.56
C VAL A 54 9.78 -4.37 -24.09
N GLY A 55 10.09 -5.55 -24.64
CA GLY A 55 10.12 -5.79 -26.08
C GLY A 55 8.74 -5.84 -26.73
N PRO A 56 8.65 -5.87 -28.08
CA PRO A 56 7.39 -5.75 -28.82
C PRO A 56 6.33 -6.80 -28.47
N VAL A 57 6.74 -8.07 -28.29
CA VAL A 57 5.84 -9.18 -27.92
C VAL A 57 5.23 -8.95 -26.53
N VAL A 58 6.06 -8.50 -25.58
CA VAL A 58 5.63 -8.22 -24.21
C VAL A 58 4.69 -7.01 -24.19
N LYS A 59 4.91 -6.00 -25.03
CA LYS A 59 3.98 -4.88 -25.19
C LYS A 59 2.60 -5.34 -25.63
N LEU A 60 2.53 -6.24 -26.62
CA LEU A 60 1.25 -6.77 -27.10
C LEU A 60 0.52 -7.54 -25.98
N LEU A 61 1.24 -8.40 -25.25
CA LEU A 61 0.67 -9.15 -24.14
C LEU A 61 0.22 -8.22 -23.00
N LEU A 62 1.01 -7.21 -22.65
CA LEU A 62 0.65 -6.20 -21.65
C LEU A 62 -0.57 -5.40 -22.09
N LEU A 63 -0.72 -5.09 -23.38
CA LEU A 63 -1.89 -4.39 -23.90
C LEU A 63 -3.15 -5.25 -23.74
N ILE A 64 -3.09 -6.52 -24.09
CA ILE A 64 -4.21 -7.47 -23.91
C ILE A 64 -4.54 -7.58 -22.41
N ALA A 65 -3.54 -7.83 -21.57
CA ALA A 65 -3.73 -7.97 -20.12
C ALA A 65 -4.29 -6.68 -19.49
N ALA A 66 -3.77 -5.51 -19.86
CA ALA A 66 -4.26 -4.22 -19.40
C ALA A 66 -5.71 -3.99 -19.82
N THR A 67 -6.08 -4.37 -21.05
CA THR A 67 -7.47 -4.32 -21.53
C THR A 67 -8.39 -5.16 -20.63
N THR A 68 -8.01 -6.41 -20.40
CA THR A 68 -8.77 -7.34 -19.53
C THR A 68 -8.92 -6.77 -18.12
N ILE A 69 -7.84 -6.27 -17.52
CA ILE A 69 -7.87 -5.69 -16.17
C ILE A 69 -8.78 -4.45 -16.12
N LEU A 70 -8.69 -3.55 -17.10
CA LEU A 70 -9.51 -2.34 -17.15
C LEU A 70 -11.00 -2.64 -17.33
N ILE A 71 -11.35 -3.70 -18.06
CA ILE A 71 -12.75 -4.15 -18.21
C ILE A 71 -13.24 -4.81 -16.92
N ILE A 72 -12.45 -5.72 -16.34
CA ILE A 72 -12.77 -6.37 -15.06
C ILE A 72 -12.96 -5.32 -13.96
N TRP A 73 -12.14 -4.27 -13.95
CA TRP A 73 -12.27 -3.16 -13.00
C TRP A 73 -13.63 -2.46 -13.07
N LEU A 74 -14.24 -2.31 -14.26
CA LEU A 74 -15.59 -1.76 -14.38
C LEU A 74 -16.64 -2.73 -13.80
N ILE A 75 -16.53 -4.01 -14.14
CA ILE A 75 -17.48 -5.05 -13.75
C ILE A 75 -17.48 -5.24 -12.22
N ILE A 76 -16.31 -5.22 -11.60
CA ILE A 76 -16.17 -5.42 -10.14
C ILE A 76 -16.29 -4.10 -9.39
N GLY A 77 -15.76 -3.00 -9.93
CA GLY A 77 -15.68 -1.72 -9.24
C GLY A 77 -17.04 -1.10 -8.94
N ILE A 78 -18.01 -1.19 -9.86
CA ILE A 78 -19.35 -0.62 -9.64
C ILE A 78 -20.11 -1.41 -8.56
N PRO A 79 -20.32 -2.74 -8.66
CA PRO A 79 -20.96 -3.51 -7.59
C PRO A 79 -20.17 -3.45 -6.27
N GLY A 80 -18.84 -3.46 -6.35
CA GLY A 80 -17.94 -3.32 -5.21
C GLY A 80 -18.13 -2.01 -4.47
N SER A 81 -18.41 -0.90 -5.17
CA SER A 81 -18.68 0.40 -4.55
C SER A 81 -20.00 0.42 -3.75
N ILE A 82 -21.03 -0.26 -4.26
CA ILE A 82 -22.32 -0.41 -3.58
C ILE A 82 -22.12 -1.28 -2.34
N PHE A 83 -21.47 -2.44 -2.49
CA PHE A 83 -21.20 -3.34 -1.38
C PHE A 83 -20.35 -2.67 -0.28
N ALA A 84 -19.27 -1.98 -0.67
CA ALA A 84 -18.45 -1.23 0.27
C ALA A 84 -19.24 -0.11 0.96
N GLY A 85 -20.13 0.57 0.23
CA GLY A 85 -21.01 1.59 0.78
C GLY A 85 -21.99 1.04 1.83
N LEU A 86 -22.56 -0.15 1.58
CA LEU A 86 -23.44 -0.84 2.54
C LEU A 86 -22.68 -1.25 3.79
N VAL A 87 -21.52 -1.90 3.63
CA VAL A 87 -20.69 -2.35 4.76
C VAL A 87 -20.20 -1.16 5.59
N TYR A 88 -19.67 -0.13 4.95
CA TYR A 88 -19.18 1.06 5.64
C TYR A 88 -20.31 1.84 6.31
N GLY A 89 -21.42 2.07 5.60
CA GLY A 89 -22.59 2.80 6.09
C GLY A 89 -23.28 2.12 7.27
N PHE A 90 -23.20 0.79 7.35
CA PHE A 90 -23.73 0.02 8.48
C PHE A 90 -22.75 -0.02 9.67
N LEU A 91 -21.47 -0.31 9.42
CA LEU A 91 -20.48 -0.53 10.50
C LEU A 91 -19.94 0.76 11.13
N ALA A 92 -19.73 1.82 10.35
CA ALA A 92 -19.12 3.06 10.85
C ALA A 92 -19.93 3.76 11.95
N PRO A 93 -21.27 3.95 11.81
CA PRO A 93 -22.08 4.53 12.89
C PRO A 93 -22.07 3.69 14.16
N ILE A 94 -22.03 2.36 14.00
CA ILE A 94 -21.99 1.42 15.11
C ILE A 94 -20.67 1.58 15.88
N MET A 95 -19.53 1.60 15.20
CA MET A 95 -18.21 1.80 15.81
C MET A 95 -18.09 3.16 16.51
N ALA A 96 -18.65 4.22 15.91
CA ALA A 96 -18.68 5.54 16.53
C ALA A 96 -19.51 5.55 17.83
N THR A 97 -20.60 4.77 17.86
CA THR A 97 -21.44 4.62 19.06
C THR A 97 -20.68 3.95 20.20
N PHE A 98 -19.87 2.93 19.90
CA PHE A 98 -19.00 2.31 20.91
C PHE A 98 -17.97 3.25 21.48
N GLY A 99 -17.30 4.03 20.62
CA GLY A 99 -16.33 5.03 21.06
C GLY A 99 -16.95 6.05 22.02
N ALA A 100 -18.15 6.55 21.70
CA ALA A 100 -18.84 7.53 22.54
C ALA A 100 -19.30 6.98 23.90
N VAL A 101 -19.68 5.70 23.96
CA VAL A 101 -20.06 5.02 25.22
C VAL A 101 -18.84 4.72 26.09
N GLY A 102 -17.72 4.32 25.48
CA GLY A 102 -16.45 4.07 26.19
C GLY A 102 -15.82 5.34 26.79
N GLU A 103 -16.07 6.50 26.18
CA GLU A 103 -15.57 7.81 26.67
C GLU A 103 -16.40 8.43 27.82
N GLY A 104 -17.52 7.83 28.23
CA GLY A 104 -18.29 8.28 29.40
C GLY A 104 -18.93 9.68 29.27
N LYS A 105 -19.30 10.12 28.06
CA LYS A 105 -19.86 11.47 27.81
C LYS A 105 -21.23 11.67 28.46
N GLU A 106 -21.49 12.87 28.98
CA GLU A 106 -22.70 13.22 29.77
C GLU A 106 -24.04 13.06 29.04
N LYS A 107 -24.05 13.11 27.69
CA LYS A 107 -25.24 12.87 26.86
C LYS A 107 -24.93 11.89 25.73
N PRO A 108 -24.77 10.59 26.04
CA PRO A 108 -24.29 9.59 25.08
C PRO A 108 -25.12 9.56 23.81
N PHE A 109 -26.45 9.73 23.91
CA PHE A 109 -27.40 9.59 22.80
C PHE A 109 -27.36 10.73 21.77
N VAL A 110 -27.36 11.98 22.23
CA VAL A 110 -27.31 13.15 21.33
C VAL A 110 -25.95 13.22 20.66
N HIS A 111 -24.88 12.96 21.43
CA HIS A 111 -23.52 12.94 20.90
C HIS A 111 -23.30 11.75 19.95
N CYS A 112 -23.83 10.56 20.26
CA CYS A 112 -23.81 9.38 19.38
C CYS A 112 -24.54 9.65 18.05
N PHE A 113 -25.74 10.24 18.11
CA PHE A 113 -26.52 10.49 16.89
C PHE A 113 -25.89 11.59 16.05
N VAL A 114 -25.53 12.73 16.64
CA VAL A 114 -24.99 13.87 15.89
C VAL A 114 -23.57 13.59 15.40
N ASP A 115 -22.67 13.12 16.27
CA ASP A 115 -21.29 12.83 15.87
C ASP A 115 -21.20 11.57 15.03
N GLY A 116 -21.95 10.51 15.34
CA GLY A 116 -21.96 9.27 14.57
C GLY A 116 -22.51 9.48 13.15
N THR A 117 -23.56 10.29 13.01
CA THR A 117 -24.12 10.67 11.70
C THR A 117 -23.14 11.50 10.88
N TRP A 118 -22.66 12.60 11.47
CA TRP A 118 -21.81 13.54 10.74
C TRP A 118 -20.44 12.94 10.43
N SER A 119 -19.85 12.17 11.34
CA SER A 119 -18.58 11.45 11.10
C SER A 119 -18.71 10.39 10.00
N THR A 120 -19.83 9.68 9.91
CA THR A 120 -20.06 8.67 8.86
C THR A 120 -20.19 9.32 7.48
N ILE A 121 -20.94 10.43 7.38
CA ILE A 121 -21.09 11.18 6.12
C ILE A 121 -19.76 11.80 5.69
N THR A 122 -19.07 12.49 6.60
CA THR A 122 -17.76 13.10 6.31
C THR A 122 -16.71 12.04 5.99
N GLY A 123 -16.75 10.89 6.67
CA GLY A 123 -15.93 9.72 6.38
C GLY A 123 -16.20 9.16 4.98
N SER A 124 -17.48 9.03 4.58
CA SER A 124 -17.88 8.58 3.23
C SER A 124 -17.31 9.51 2.16
N CYS A 125 -17.45 10.84 2.33
CA CYS A 125 -16.85 11.84 1.44
C CYS A 125 -15.31 11.76 1.41
N THR A 126 -14.69 11.42 2.55
CA THR A 126 -13.24 11.25 2.67
C THR A 126 -12.77 10.02 1.89
N VAL A 127 -13.48 8.90 1.98
CA VAL A 127 -13.20 7.68 1.20
C VAL A 127 -13.26 7.99 -0.29
N VAL A 128 -14.32 8.66 -0.76
CA VAL A 128 -14.45 9.07 -2.18
C VAL A 128 -13.29 9.98 -2.60
N ARG A 129 -12.88 10.92 -1.74
CA ARG A 129 -11.74 11.81 -2.01
C ARG A 129 -10.41 11.07 -2.10
N ASP A 130 -10.15 10.15 -1.17
CA ASP A 130 -8.91 9.37 -1.13
C ASP A 130 -8.83 8.44 -2.36
N VAL A 131 -9.96 7.84 -2.79
CA VAL A 131 -10.01 7.06 -4.05
C VAL A 131 -9.82 7.96 -5.27
N LYS A 132 -10.44 9.14 -5.31
CA LYS A 132 -10.19 10.13 -6.36
C LYS A 132 -8.70 10.45 -6.44
N ASP A 133 -8.05 10.69 -5.32
CA ASP A 133 -6.62 11.02 -5.27
C ASP A 133 -5.75 9.85 -5.76
N LEU A 134 -6.09 8.62 -5.41
CA LEU A 134 -5.46 7.41 -5.97
C LEU A 134 -5.60 7.35 -7.50
N LEU A 135 -6.82 7.53 -8.03
CA LEU A 135 -7.10 7.40 -9.47
C LEU A 135 -6.54 8.56 -10.29
N PHE A 136 -6.45 9.77 -9.73
CA PHE A 136 -5.92 10.96 -10.43
C PHE A 136 -4.41 11.13 -10.31
N HIS A 137 -3.79 10.67 -9.23
CA HIS A 137 -2.36 10.94 -8.99
C HIS A 137 -1.54 9.66 -8.92
N SER A 138 -1.90 8.72 -8.05
CA SER A 138 -1.11 7.50 -7.87
C SER A 138 -1.10 6.65 -9.13
N TYR A 139 -2.25 6.53 -9.81
CA TYR A 139 -2.36 5.80 -11.06
C TYR A 139 -1.43 6.35 -12.16
N PHE A 140 -1.54 7.66 -12.44
CA PHE A 140 -0.72 8.30 -13.46
C PHE A 140 0.77 8.25 -13.11
N SER A 141 1.12 8.42 -11.83
CA SER A 141 2.50 8.26 -11.33
C SER A 141 3.06 6.86 -11.59
N ILE A 142 2.26 5.81 -11.39
CA ILE A 142 2.66 4.42 -11.68
C ILE A 142 2.84 4.21 -13.19
N MET A 143 1.90 4.72 -13.99
CA MET A 143 1.99 4.59 -15.45
C MET A 143 3.15 5.39 -16.04
N ASP A 144 3.48 6.54 -15.45
CA ASP A 144 4.65 7.34 -15.82
C ASP A 144 5.94 6.60 -15.50
N ASP A 145 6.03 5.92 -14.36
CA ASP A 145 7.20 5.07 -14.04
C ASP A 145 7.38 3.95 -15.07
N LEU A 146 6.30 3.26 -15.44
CA LEU A 146 6.34 2.22 -16.46
C LEU A 146 6.86 2.79 -17.80
N ARG A 147 6.48 4.02 -18.15
CA ARG A 147 6.93 4.69 -19.38
C ARG A 147 8.38 5.14 -19.31
N LEU A 148 8.80 5.73 -18.19
CA LEU A 148 10.07 6.48 -18.05
C LEU A 148 11.22 5.62 -17.54
N GLN A 149 10.96 4.53 -16.83
CA GLN A 149 12.03 3.65 -16.36
C GLN A 149 12.77 3.03 -17.54
N LYS A 150 14.09 2.89 -17.36
CA LYS A 150 14.97 2.19 -18.30
C LYS A 150 15.32 0.83 -17.72
N PRO A 151 15.51 -0.20 -18.57
CA PRO A 151 15.93 -1.51 -18.10
C PRO A 151 17.31 -1.40 -17.42
N PRO A 152 17.53 -2.11 -16.29
CA PRO A 152 18.77 -2.01 -15.51
C PRO A 152 20.01 -2.41 -16.32
N ASP A 153 19.87 -3.38 -17.24
CA ASP A 153 20.96 -3.88 -18.09
C ASP A 153 20.92 -3.29 -19.51
N GLY A 154 20.11 -2.25 -19.75
CA GLY A 154 19.92 -1.64 -21.07
C GLY A 154 19.16 -2.49 -22.09
N LYS A 155 18.92 -3.78 -21.81
CA LYS A 155 18.15 -4.69 -22.66
C LYS A 155 16.67 -4.73 -22.23
N PRO A 156 15.72 -4.52 -23.16
CA PRO A 156 14.31 -4.70 -22.86
C PRO A 156 14.01 -6.13 -22.40
N TYR A 157 13.04 -6.28 -21.50
CA TYR A 157 12.54 -7.60 -21.11
C TYR A 157 11.78 -8.24 -22.27
N GLU A 158 12.20 -9.44 -22.68
CA GLU A 158 11.58 -10.23 -23.74
C GLU A 158 11.14 -11.60 -23.23
N ILE A 159 10.06 -12.12 -23.81
CA ILE A 159 9.47 -13.42 -23.48
C ILE A 159 9.90 -14.45 -24.52
N ARG A 160 10.23 -15.66 -24.07
CA ARG A 160 10.53 -16.81 -24.94
C ARG A 160 9.25 -17.33 -25.59
N LEU A 161 9.03 -16.99 -26.86
CA LEU A 161 7.83 -17.38 -27.63
C LEU A 161 7.58 -18.89 -27.68
N LEU A 162 8.65 -19.70 -27.71
CA LEU A 162 8.57 -21.15 -27.80
C LEU A 162 7.93 -21.81 -26.56
N ASP A 163 8.02 -21.18 -25.39
CA ASP A 163 7.47 -21.71 -24.14
C ASP A 163 5.98 -21.35 -23.97
N ILE A 164 5.43 -20.44 -24.78
CA ILE A 164 4.05 -19.92 -24.64
C ILE A 164 2.98 -20.99 -24.92
N PRO A 165 3.05 -21.80 -25.99
CA PRO A 165 2.02 -22.80 -26.27
C PRO A 165 1.88 -23.81 -25.13
N GLY A 166 3.00 -24.30 -24.59
CA GLY A 166 3.00 -25.20 -23.43
C GLY A 166 2.42 -24.54 -22.18
N ALA A 167 2.77 -23.28 -21.93
CA ALA A 167 2.21 -22.52 -20.81
C ALA A 167 0.69 -22.33 -20.94
N LEU A 168 0.19 -22.02 -22.15
CA LEU A 168 -1.24 -21.82 -22.40
C LEU A 168 -2.05 -23.10 -22.20
N ILE A 169 -1.55 -24.24 -22.70
CA ILE A 169 -2.19 -25.55 -22.48
C ILE A 169 -2.19 -25.88 -20.98
N SER A 170 -1.08 -25.64 -20.29
CA SER A 170 -1.01 -25.86 -18.83
C SER A 170 -2.05 -25.00 -18.09
N ALA A 171 -2.20 -23.71 -18.43
CA ALA A 171 -3.22 -22.86 -17.84
C ALA A 171 -4.64 -23.37 -18.11
N ALA A 172 -4.95 -23.83 -19.33
CA ALA A 172 -6.26 -24.40 -19.62
C ALA A 172 -6.56 -25.64 -18.77
N CYS A 173 -5.58 -26.55 -18.63
CA CYS A 173 -5.69 -27.70 -17.75
C CYS A 173 -5.85 -27.29 -16.27
N GLY A 174 -5.08 -26.31 -15.82
CA GLY A 174 -5.15 -25.78 -14.45
C GLY A 174 -6.50 -25.17 -14.13
N LEU A 175 -7.02 -24.29 -14.99
CA LEU A 175 -8.34 -23.67 -14.82
C LEU A 175 -9.47 -24.70 -14.77
N LEU A 176 -9.40 -25.72 -15.61
CA LEU A 176 -10.42 -26.77 -15.65
C LEU A 176 -10.36 -27.66 -14.40
N LEU A 177 -9.17 -28.16 -14.04
CA LEU A 177 -9.03 -29.07 -12.90
C LEU A 177 -9.26 -28.34 -11.57
N ASP A 178 -8.61 -27.19 -11.34
CA ASP A 178 -8.76 -26.45 -10.10
C ASP A 178 -10.21 -25.97 -9.95
N GLY A 179 -10.86 -25.52 -11.03
CA GLY A 179 -12.27 -25.11 -11.00
C GLY A 179 -13.19 -26.22 -10.49
N ILE A 180 -13.03 -27.45 -10.99
CA ILE A 180 -13.82 -28.60 -10.53
C ILE A 180 -13.44 -28.99 -9.11
N MET A 181 -12.15 -29.19 -8.83
CA MET A 181 -11.67 -29.73 -7.56
C MET A 181 -11.90 -28.77 -6.39
N PHE A 182 -11.66 -27.48 -6.56
CA PHE A 182 -11.86 -26.50 -5.51
C PHE A 182 -13.34 -26.37 -5.16
N THR A 183 -14.22 -26.43 -6.18
CA THR A 183 -15.67 -26.44 -5.97
C THR A 183 -16.09 -27.66 -5.16
N LEU A 184 -15.60 -28.86 -5.50
CA LEU A 184 -15.91 -30.09 -4.77
C LEU A 184 -15.41 -30.02 -3.31
N ILE A 185 -14.17 -29.59 -3.10
CA ILE A 185 -13.58 -29.44 -1.75
C ILE A 185 -14.38 -28.41 -0.93
N ALA A 186 -14.71 -27.26 -1.51
CA ALA A 186 -15.46 -26.21 -0.84
C ALA A 186 -16.88 -26.68 -0.45
N LEU A 187 -17.58 -27.39 -1.35
CA LEU A 187 -18.90 -27.94 -1.05
C LEU A 187 -18.83 -29.04 0.02
N TYR A 188 -17.82 -29.90 -0.02
CA TYR A 188 -17.60 -30.92 1.01
C TYR A 188 -17.31 -30.32 2.40
N LYS A 189 -16.50 -29.25 2.46
CA LYS A 189 -16.10 -28.59 3.71
C LYS A 189 -17.10 -27.54 4.21
N CYS A 190 -18.04 -27.10 3.36
CA CYS A 190 -19.11 -26.15 3.69
C CYS A 190 -19.88 -26.53 4.99
N PRO A 191 -20.44 -27.74 5.15
CA PRO A 191 -21.13 -28.11 6.37
C PRO A 191 -20.21 -28.12 7.60
N VAL A 192 -18.96 -28.55 7.44
CA VAL A 192 -17.97 -28.55 8.53
C VAL A 192 -17.70 -27.13 9.03
N MET A 193 -17.48 -26.19 8.11
CA MET A 193 -17.28 -24.78 8.44
C MET A 193 -18.51 -24.16 9.13
N LEU A 194 -19.72 -24.49 8.65
CA LEU A 194 -20.97 -23.99 9.23
C LEU A 194 -21.11 -24.43 10.69
N PHE A 195 -21.07 -25.74 10.95
CA PHE A 195 -21.27 -26.28 12.31
C PHE A 195 -20.12 -25.94 13.25
N LYS A 196 -18.87 -26.01 12.80
CA LYS A 196 -17.70 -25.68 13.63
C LYS A 196 -17.67 -24.21 14.01
N GLY A 197 -17.95 -23.32 13.05
CA GLY A 197 -18.03 -21.89 13.30
C GLY A 197 -19.16 -21.52 14.24
N TRP A 198 -20.37 -22.08 14.06
CA TRP A 198 -21.45 -21.89 15.03
C TRP A 198 -21.11 -22.40 16.42
N LYS A 199 -20.55 -23.61 16.54
CA LYS A 199 -20.13 -24.15 17.83
C LYS A 199 -19.15 -23.21 18.53
N ARG A 200 -18.14 -22.71 17.81
CA ARG A 200 -17.14 -21.78 18.34
C ARG A 200 -17.76 -20.44 18.76
N LEU A 201 -18.56 -19.81 17.90
CA LEU A 201 -19.23 -18.55 18.21
C LEU A 201 -20.19 -18.65 19.41
N ILE A 202 -20.90 -19.78 19.55
CA ILE A 202 -21.77 -20.04 20.71
C ILE A 202 -20.94 -20.25 21.98
N GLN A 203 -19.83 -20.99 21.89
CA GLN A 203 -18.91 -21.21 23.02
C GLN A 203 -18.27 -19.90 23.47
N ASP A 204 -17.81 -19.06 22.54
CA ASP A 204 -17.22 -17.74 22.84
C ASP A 204 -18.26 -16.81 23.51
N MET A 205 -19.52 -16.86 23.06
CA MET A 205 -20.62 -16.12 23.68
C MET A 205 -20.94 -16.58 25.12
N ILE A 206 -20.86 -17.89 25.40
CA ILE A 206 -21.16 -18.47 26.72
C ILE A 206 -19.96 -18.34 27.68
N GLY A 207 -18.74 -18.46 27.17
CA GLY A 207 -17.49 -18.49 27.94
C GLY A 207 -16.97 -17.12 28.38
N ARG A 208 -17.49 -16.01 27.82
CA ARG A 208 -16.97 -14.65 28.09
C ARG A 208 -15.46 -14.50 27.83
N GLU A 209 -14.92 -15.23 26.86
CA GLU A 209 -13.52 -15.14 26.45
C GLU A 209 -13.39 -14.47 25.07
N GLY A 210 -12.35 -13.67 24.86
CA GLY A 210 -12.07 -12.94 23.60
C GLY A 210 -12.58 -11.48 23.57
N PRO A 211 -12.89 -10.89 22.39
CA PRO A 211 -13.37 -9.50 22.24
C PRO A 211 -14.75 -9.22 22.90
N PHE A 212 -15.21 -10.14 23.74
CA PHE A 212 -16.54 -10.26 24.33
C PHE A 212 -16.52 -10.16 25.86
N LEU A 213 -15.47 -9.55 26.42
CA LEU A 213 -15.35 -9.25 27.86
C LEU A 213 -16.40 -8.22 28.33
N GLU A 214 -16.79 -7.29 27.47
CA GLU A 214 -17.78 -6.27 27.80
C GLU A 214 -19.20 -6.70 27.42
N THR A 215 -20.15 -6.49 28.33
CA THR A 215 -21.59 -6.74 28.13
C THR A 215 -22.17 -5.99 26.91
N ALA A 216 -21.47 -4.96 26.42
CA ALA A 216 -21.83 -4.19 25.24
C ALA A 216 -21.67 -4.97 23.92
N CYS A 217 -20.85 -6.04 23.89
CA CYS A 217 -20.56 -6.84 22.69
C CYS A 217 -21.51 -8.03 22.47
N VAL A 218 -22.39 -8.37 23.42
CA VAL A 218 -23.35 -9.50 23.30
C VAL A 218 -24.26 -9.40 22.05
N PRO A 219 -24.79 -8.21 21.69
CA PRO A 219 -25.43 -7.96 20.40
C PRO A 219 -24.63 -8.42 19.17
N PHE A 220 -23.32 -8.15 19.16
CA PHE A 220 -22.43 -8.44 18.03
C PHE A 220 -22.17 -9.92 17.89
N ALA A 221 -22.04 -10.62 19.02
CA ALA A 221 -21.97 -12.08 19.03
C ALA A 221 -23.25 -12.70 18.43
N GLY A 222 -24.43 -12.20 18.83
CA GLY A 222 -25.71 -12.65 18.26
C GLY A 222 -25.82 -12.40 16.76
N LEU A 223 -25.40 -11.22 16.29
CA LEU A 223 -25.39 -10.89 14.87
C LEU A 223 -24.37 -11.73 14.09
N ALA A 224 -23.19 -11.99 14.65
CA ALA A 224 -22.16 -12.83 14.04
C ALA A 224 -22.64 -14.28 13.89
N ILE A 225 -23.33 -14.83 14.90
CA ILE A 225 -23.94 -16.16 14.83
C ILE A 225 -25.00 -16.22 13.72
N LEU A 226 -25.85 -15.19 13.63
CA LEU A 226 -26.92 -15.10 12.62
C LEU A 226 -26.35 -14.95 11.19
N LEU A 227 -25.28 -14.16 11.03
CA LEU A 227 -24.66 -13.88 9.74
C LEU A 227 -23.65 -14.94 9.30
N TRP A 228 -23.24 -15.86 10.19
CA TRP A 228 -22.28 -16.90 9.88
C TRP A 228 -22.60 -17.73 8.62
N PRO A 229 -23.85 -18.14 8.35
CA PRO A 229 -24.18 -18.84 7.10
C PRO A 229 -23.83 -18.03 5.84
N PHE A 230 -24.03 -16.72 5.85
CA PHE A 230 -23.64 -15.85 4.73
C PHE A 230 -22.13 -15.78 4.57
N ALA A 231 -21.39 -15.79 5.68
CA ALA A 231 -19.92 -15.86 5.65
C ALA A 231 -19.46 -17.19 5.04
N VAL A 232 -20.12 -18.32 5.34
CA VAL A 232 -19.83 -19.63 4.73
C VAL A 232 -20.10 -19.62 3.22
N VAL A 233 -21.25 -19.06 2.78
CA VAL A 233 -21.55 -18.89 1.34
C VAL A 233 -20.48 -18.04 0.67
N GLY A 234 -20.08 -16.92 1.30
CA GLY A 234 -18.99 -16.08 0.82
C GLY A 234 -17.67 -16.83 0.71
N ALA A 235 -17.33 -17.71 1.66
CA ALA A 235 -16.12 -18.51 1.63
C ALA A 235 -16.13 -19.56 0.51
N VAL A 236 -17.28 -20.18 0.23
CA VAL A 236 -17.45 -21.10 -0.90
C VAL A 236 -17.27 -20.35 -2.22
N LEU A 237 -17.91 -19.19 -2.39
CA LEU A 237 -17.76 -18.37 -3.59
C LEU A 237 -16.31 -17.90 -3.77
N ALA A 238 -15.65 -17.47 -2.69
CA ALA A 238 -14.24 -17.07 -2.71
C ALA A 238 -13.32 -18.24 -3.08
N SER A 239 -13.62 -19.45 -2.60
CA SER A 239 -12.90 -20.68 -2.95
C SER A 239 -13.00 -20.97 -4.45
N ILE A 240 -14.22 -20.93 -5.00
CA ILE A 240 -14.46 -21.11 -6.45
C ILE A 240 -13.70 -20.05 -7.24
N LEU A 241 -13.77 -18.79 -6.82
CA LEU A 241 -13.10 -17.69 -7.52
C LEU A 241 -11.56 -17.81 -7.45
N SER A 242 -11.02 -18.33 -6.34
CA SER A 242 -9.58 -18.52 -6.14
C SER A 242 -8.97 -19.59 -7.06
N SER A 243 -9.79 -20.51 -7.60
CA SER A 243 -9.34 -21.51 -8.57
C SER A 243 -8.79 -20.90 -9.86
N ILE A 244 -9.27 -19.71 -10.25
CA ILE A 244 -8.86 -19.04 -11.48
C ILE A 244 -7.39 -18.61 -11.42
N PRO A 245 -6.96 -17.74 -10.47
CA PRO A 245 -5.57 -17.31 -10.40
C PRO A 245 -4.62 -18.45 -10.05
N LEU A 246 -5.04 -19.40 -9.20
CA LEU A 246 -4.22 -20.56 -8.85
C LEU A 246 -4.05 -21.51 -10.05
N GLY A 247 -5.12 -21.85 -10.76
CA GLY A 247 -5.05 -22.69 -11.96
C GLY A 247 -4.24 -22.04 -13.08
N ALA A 248 -4.41 -20.73 -13.29
CA ALA A 248 -3.65 -19.96 -14.26
C ALA A 248 -2.15 -19.87 -13.92
N TYR A 249 -1.77 -19.94 -12.64
CA TYR A 249 -0.37 -19.92 -12.21
C TYR A 249 0.44 -21.12 -12.74
N SER A 250 -0.22 -22.20 -13.15
CA SER A 250 0.44 -23.32 -13.84
C SER A 250 1.17 -22.89 -15.12
N ALA A 251 0.66 -21.89 -15.85
CA ALA A 251 1.35 -21.31 -17.01
C ALA A 251 2.66 -20.63 -16.61
N VAL A 252 2.68 -19.94 -15.45
CA VAL A 252 3.88 -19.30 -14.93
C VAL A 252 4.93 -20.35 -14.58
N VAL A 253 4.52 -21.46 -13.95
CA VAL A 253 5.43 -22.57 -13.63
C VAL A 253 5.97 -23.22 -14.91
N ALA A 254 5.10 -23.53 -15.88
CA ALA A 254 5.50 -24.11 -17.15
C ALA A 254 6.52 -23.22 -17.90
N TYR A 255 6.29 -21.91 -17.87
CA TYR A 255 7.16 -20.91 -18.50
C TYR A 255 8.50 -20.73 -17.76
N GLN A 256 8.48 -20.65 -16.43
CA GLN A 256 9.68 -20.47 -15.60
C GLN A 256 10.62 -21.68 -15.71
N GLU A 257 10.07 -22.89 -15.69
CA GLU A 257 10.83 -24.14 -15.73
C GLU A 257 11.17 -24.59 -17.16
N SER A 258 10.66 -23.85 -18.17
CA SER A 258 10.64 -24.23 -19.60
C SER A 258 10.20 -25.68 -19.79
N SER A 259 9.15 -26.09 -19.06
CA SER A 259 8.69 -27.47 -19.02
C SER A 259 7.19 -27.56 -18.80
N PHE A 260 6.48 -28.04 -19.81
CA PHE A 260 5.04 -28.33 -19.72
C PHE A 260 4.70 -29.33 -18.62
N ILE A 261 5.54 -30.35 -18.41
CA ILE A 261 5.34 -31.38 -17.38
C ILE A 261 5.39 -30.75 -15.98
N MET A 262 6.27 -29.77 -15.75
CA MET A 262 6.31 -29.06 -14.47
C MET A 262 5.05 -28.21 -14.25
N GLY A 263 4.50 -27.62 -15.31
CA GLY A 263 3.19 -26.97 -15.28
C GLY A 263 2.07 -27.92 -14.86
N LEU A 264 1.98 -29.10 -15.48
CA LEU A 264 0.99 -30.12 -15.10
C LEU A 264 1.20 -30.67 -13.69
N ALA A 265 2.46 -30.86 -13.26
CA ALA A 265 2.80 -31.26 -11.90
C ALA A 265 2.31 -30.21 -10.89
N TYR A 266 2.38 -28.92 -11.22
CA TYR A 266 1.79 -27.86 -10.41
C TYR A 266 0.26 -27.95 -10.39
N VAL A 267 -0.41 -28.19 -11.53
CA VAL A 267 -1.88 -28.35 -11.59
C VAL A 267 -2.37 -29.49 -10.69
N ALA A 268 -1.65 -30.60 -10.62
CA ALA A 268 -2.01 -31.66 -9.68
C ALA A 268 -1.71 -31.27 -8.21
N SER A 269 -0.67 -30.46 -7.98
CA SER A 269 -0.26 -30.04 -6.65
C SER A 269 -1.06 -28.86 -6.08
N SER A 270 -1.65 -28.00 -6.91
CA SER A 270 -2.48 -26.86 -6.50
C SER A 270 -3.69 -27.32 -5.69
N VAL A 271 -4.29 -28.45 -6.07
CA VAL A 271 -5.39 -29.08 -5.33
C VAL A 271 -4.96 -29.48 -3.92
N SER A 272 -3.77 -30.09 -3.78
CA SER A 272 -3.19 -30.45 -2.48
C SER A 272 -2.90 -29.22 -1.61
N ILE A 273 -2.36 -28.15 -2.22
CA ILE A 273 -2.08 -26.88 -1.53
C ILE A 273 -3.38 -26.23 -1.04
N PHE A 274 -4.42 -26.21 -1.86
CA PHE A 274 -5.71 -25.63 -1.50
C PHE A 274 -6.43 -26.44 -0.41
N ASP A 275 -6.38 -27.77 -0.50
CA ASP A 275 -6.94 -28.65 0.52
C ASP A 275 -6.23 -28.51 1.86
N GLU A 276 -4.89 -28.44 1.86
CA GLU A 276 -4.07 -28.18 3.05
C GLU A 276 -4.42 -26.81 3.68
N TYR A 277 -4.48 -25.75 2.86
CA TYR A 277 -4.87 -24.41 3.32
C TYR A 277 -6.27 -24.40 3.95
N THR A 278 -7.24 -25.05 3.31
CA THR A 278 -8.61 -25.11 3.85
C THR A 278 -8.73 -26.01 5.07
N ASN A 279 -7.85 -27.02 5.24
CA ASN A 279 -7.74 -27.79 6.47
C ASN A 279 -7.23 -26.92 7.62
N ASP A 280 -6.20 -26.11 7.38
CA ASP A 280 -5.64 -25.20 8.38
C ASP A 280 -6.67 -24.12 8.78
N VAL A 281 -7.36 -23.50 7.82
CA VAL A 281 -8.42 -22.50 8.10
C VAL A 281 -9.55 -23.09 8.96
N LEU A 282 -9.83 -24.38 8.78
CA LEU A 282 -10.89 -25.07 9.50
C LEU A 282 -10.38 -25.84 10.73
N ASP A 283 -9.13 -25.65 11.15
CA ASP A 283 -8.49 -26.37 12.25
C ASP A 283 -8.72 -27.90 12.16
N MET A 284 -8.57 -28.47 10.97
CA MET A 284 -8.68 -29.91 10.69
C MET A 284 -7.31 -30.60 10.78
N ALA A 285 -7.25 -31.92 10.55
CA ALA A 285 -6.00 -32.66 10.57
C ALA A 285 -4.99 -32.06 9.57
N PRO A 286 -3.71 -31.92 9.95
CA PRO A 286 -2.72 -31.27 9.11
C PRO A 286 -2.40 -32.10 7.86
N GLY A 287 -2.20 -31.41 6.75
CA GLY A 287 -1.85 -32.01 5.45
C GLY A 287 -3.04 -32.14 4.50
N SER A 288 -2.81 -32.79 3.37
CA SER A 288 -3.82 -33.04 2.33
C SER A 288 -3.81 -34.51 1.92
N CYS A 289 -4.97 -35.02 1.52
CA CYS A 289 -5.10 -36.36 0.93
C CYS A 289 -4.72 -36.40 -0.57
N PHE A 290 -4.47 -35.25 -1.20
CA PHE A 290 -4.12 -35.14 -2.61
C PHE A 290 -2.61 -35.22 -2.84
N PRO A 291 -2.16 -35.78 -3.98
CA PRO A 291 -0.75 -35.92 -4.30
C PRO A 291 -0.08 -34.55 -4.49
N ARG A 292 1.15 -34.42 -3.99
CA ARG A 292 1.98 -33.22 -4.15
C ARG A 292 3.23 -33.55 -4.93
N PHE A 293 3.26 -33.15 -6.20
CA PHE A 293 4.38 -33.40 -7.10
C PHE A 293 5.45 -32.31 -6.98
N LYS A 294 6.70 -32.65 -7.30
CA LYS A 294 7.79 -31.67 -7.40
C LYS A 294 7.69 -30.96 -8.75
N TYR A 295 7.32 -29.68 -8.73
CA TYR A 295 7.12 -28.85 -9.94
C TYR A 295 8.17 -27.74 -10.11
N ARG A 296 9.20 -27.70 -9.26
CA ARG A 296 10.34 -26.77 -9.37
C ARG A 296 11.66 -27.53 -9.38
N LYS A 297 12.57 -27.17 -10.29
CA LYS A 297 13.93 -27.72 -10.30
C LYS A 297 14.72 -27.22 -9.08
N SER A 298 15.52 -28.10 -8.49
CA SER A 298 16.48 -27.75 -7.44
C SER A 298 17.51 -26.79 -8.04
N LYS A 299 17.76 -25.64 -7.40
CA LYS A 299 18.76 -24.66 -7.86
C LYS A 299 20.20 -25.20 -7.87
N ASP A 300 20.44 -26.38 -7.30
CA ASP A 300 21.77 -26.99 -7.17
C ASP A 300 22.19 -27.84 -8.38
N GLU A 301 21.30 -28.10 -9.37
CA GLU A 301 21.58 -29.04 -10.47
C GLU A 301 21.77 -28.38 -11.85
N SER A 302 21.79 -27.04 -11.93
CA SER A 302 22.14 -26.32 -13.16
C SER A 302 23.38 -25.45 -12.96
N SER A 303 24.54 -26.03 -13.26
CA SER A 303 25.88 -25.45 -13.16
C SER A 303 26.14 -24.23 -14.06
N HIS A 304 26.91 -23.30 -13.48
CA HIS A 304 27.91 -22.41 -14.09
C HIS A 304 27.41 -21.20 -14.91
N GLY A 305 27.34 -20.05 -14.24
CA GLY A 305 27.31 -18.74 -14.83
C GLY A 305 27.34 -17.67 -13.74
N HIS A 306 28.45 -16.95 -13.62
CA HIS A 306 28.65 -15.84 -12.70
C HIS A 306 27.45 -14.87 -12.71
N ASN A 307 26.81 -14.72 -11.56
CA ASN A 307 26.19 -13.50 -11.06
C ASN A 307 25.82 -13.75 -9.61
N VAL A 308 26.74 -13.42 -8.70
CA VAL A 308 26.52 -13.42 -7.24
C VAL A 308 25.48 -12.34 -6.94
N PRO A 309 24.24 -12.66 -6.53
CA PRO A 309 23.41 -11.66 -5.88
C PRO A 309 24.01 -11.47 -4.49
N ILE A 310 24.41 -10.25 -4.19
CA ILE A 310 24.94 -9.82 -2.89
C ILE A 310 24.06 -10.42 -1.78
N SER A 311 24.73 -11.19 -0.95
CA SER A 311 24.21 -12.12 0.05
C SER A 311 23.17 -11.52 0.99
N ARG A 312 22.04 -12.22 1.14
CA ARG A 312 21.27 -12.20 2.40
C ARG A 312 22.16 -12.78 3.50
N PRO A 313 22.29 -12.14 4.68
CA PRO A 313 22.98 -12.76 5.80
C PRO A 313 22.25 -14.06 6.20
N SER A 314 23.06 -15.05 6.58
CA SER A 314 22.66 -16.42 6.92
C SER A 314 21.73 -16.53 8.14
N SER A 315 21.50 -15.44 8.86
CA SER A 315 20.63 -15.37 10.05
C SER A 315 19.13 -15.42 9.75
N PHE A 316 18.70 -15.22 8.49
CA PHE A 316 17.28 -15.28 8.11
C PHE A 316 16.81 -16.67 7.62
N ASN A 317 17.70 -17.67 7.57
CA ASN A 317 17.34 -19.05 7.21
C ASN A 317 16.85 -19.87 8.42
N LYS A 318 15.82 -19.37 9.13
CA LYS A 318 15.22 -20.06 10.29
C LYS A 318 13.86 -20.69 9.97
N GLU A 319 13.65 -21.14 8.73
CA GLU A 319 12.34 -21.65 8.28
C GLU A 319 12.34 -23.11 7.78
N LYS A 320 13.32 -23.95 8.18
CA LYS A 320 13.29 -25.37 7.77
C LYS A 320 13.63 -26.43 8.82
N GLN A 321 13.83 -26.08 10.09
CA GLN A 321 14.03 -27.07 11.16
C GLN A 321 13.48 -26.63 12.52
N GLU A 322 12.19 -26.31 12.61
CA GLU A 322 11.47 -26.55 13.88
C GLU A 322 10.11 -27.17 13.56
N GLY A 323 10.00 -28.46 13.86
CA GLY A 323 8.75 -29.20 13.77
C GLY A 323 7.68 -28.54 14.63
N LYS A 324 6.47 -28.47 14.06
CA LYS A 324 5.22 -28.06 14.69
C LYS A 324 5.16 -28.51 16.15
N ARG A 325 5.43 -27.60 17.09
CA ARG A 325 4.97 -27.74 18.48
C ARG A 325 3.48 -27.39 18.48
N PRO A 326 2.60 -28.22 19.07
CA PRO A 326 1.17 -27.91 19.16
C PRO A 326 0.97 -26.63 19.99
N PRO A 327 -0.10 -25.86 19.78
CA PRO A 327 -0.37 -24.67 20.58
C PRO A 327 -0.58 -25.11 22.03
N SER A 328 0.43 -24.87 22.86
CA SER A 328 0.33 -25.02 24.30
C SER A 328 -0.65 -23.97 24.82
N ARG A 329 -1.75 -24.46 25.38
CA ARG A 329 -2.63 -23.84 26.38
C ARG A 329 -2.08 -22.49 26.87
N VAL A 330 -2.74 -21.40 26.48
CA VAL A 330 -2.40 -20.04 26.92
C VAL A 330 -2.65 -19.96 28.43
N THR A 331 -1.61 -20.16 29.22
CA THR A 331 -1.57 -19.63 30.59
C THR A 331 -1.13 -18.18 30.50
N SER A 332 -2.07 -17.30 30.82
CA SER A 332 -1.91 -15.89 31.20
C SER A 332 -0.50 -15.53 31.66
N PHE A 333 0.20 -14.74 30.84
CA PHE A 333 1.18 -13.78 31.34
C PHE A 333 0.89 -12.42 30.73
N LYS A 334 0.46 -11.55 31.63
CA LYS A 334 0.19 -10.13 31.51
C LYS A 334 1.51 -9.39 31.21
N ASN A 335 1.90 -9.32 29.94
CA ASN A 335 2.74 -8.25 29.41
C ASN A 335 1.99 -7.68 28.22
N SER A 336 1.57 -6.42 28.32
CA SER A 336 0.94 -5.65 27.26
C SER A 336 1.94 -5.45 26.12
N ILE A 337 2.01 -6.42 25.21
CA ILE A 337 2.58 -6.19 23.90
C ILE A 337 1.51 -5.41 23.15
N ASP A 338 1.69 -4.09 23.06
CA ASP A 338 0.83 -3.26 22.24
C ASP A 338 1.00 -3.68 20.78
N GLU A 339 -0.01 -4.37 20.24
CA GLU A 339 -0.09 -4.67 18.82
C GLU A 339 -0.23 -3.35 18.05
N PHE A 340 0.80 -2.96 17.31
CA PHE A 340 0.80 -1.68 16.60
C PHE A 340 -0.20 -1.72 15.43
N ASN A 341 -1.05 -0.70 15.33
CA ASN A 341 -1.97 -0.53 14.20
C ASN A 341 -1.21 0.07 13.00
N PRO A 342 -1.30 -0.49 11.77
CA PRO A 342 -0.60 0.03 10.59
C PRO A 342 -0.87 1.52 10.30
N PHE A 343 -2.08 1.98 10.60
CA PHE A 343 -2.46 3.39 10.43
C PHE A 343 -1.80 4.29 11.48
N LYS A 344 -1.64 3.80 12.71
CA LYS A 344 -0.91 4.54 13.77
C LYS A 344 0.57 4.69 13.42
N LEU A 345 1.19 3.68 12.81
CA LEU A 345 2.58 3.80 12.36
C LEU A 345 2.72 4.84 11.24
N LEU A 346 1.75 4.89 10.33
CA LEU A 346 1.72 5.94 9.31
C LEU A 346 1.51 7.31 9.95
N ASP A 347 0.65 7.44 10.96
CA ASP A 347 0.48 8.68 11.73
C ASP A 347 1.80 9.13 12.36
N HIS A 348 2.52 8.21 13.02
CA HIS A 348 3.83 8.47 13.61
C HIS A 348 4.85 8.91 12.55
N LEU A 349 4.91 8.25 11.40
CA LEU A 349 5.78 8.64 10.30
C LEU A 349 5.51 10.08 9.84
N PHE A 350 4.24 10.45 9.66
CA PHE A 350 3.87 11.81 9.21
C PHE A 350 4.10 12.87 10.30
N ALA A 351 3.93 12.52 11.58
CA ALA A 351 4.28 13.39 12.69
C ALA A 351 5.79 13.67 12.72
N GLU A 352 6.62 12.65 12.53
CA GLU A 352 8.06 12.81 12.49
C GLU A 352 8.54 13.54 11.22
N CYS A 353 7.91 13.29 10.07
CA CYS A 353 8.11 14.09 8.85
C CYS A 353 7.85 15.59 9.09
N ARG A 354 6.85 15.93 9.92
CA ARG A 354 6.59 17.31 10.28
C ARG A 354 7.71 17.87 11.14
N HIS A 355 8.06 17.19 12.22
CA HIS A 355 9.10 17.63 13.14
C HIS A 355 10.46 17.82 12.44
N GLN A 356 10.95 16.80 11.73
CA GLN A 356 12.22 16.89 11.00
C GLN A 356 12.12 17.82 9.78
N GLY A 357 10.95 17.93 9.16
CA GLY A 357 10.71 18.87 8.07
C GLY A 357 10.84 20.32 8.54
N GLU A 358 10.30 20.66 9.70
CA GLU A 358 10.44 21.99 10.32
C GLU A 358 11.92 22.29 10.61
N GLU A 359 12.70 21.33 11.14
CA GLU A 359 14.15 21.49 11.32
C GLU A 359 14.89 21.73 9.99
N LEU A 360 14.58 20.96 8.94
CA LEU A 360 15.19 21.09 7.62
C LEU A 360 14.83 22.40 6.91
N VAL A 361 13.64 22.95 7.18
CA VAL A 361 13.23 24.29 6.76
C VAL A 361 14.06 25.35 7.48
N ASN A 362 14.24 25.22 8.80
CA ASN A 362 15.06 26.14 9.59
C ASN A 362 16.54 26.12 9.16
N ARG A 363 17.06 24.96 8.76
CA ARG A 363 18.41 24.79 8.18
C ARG A 363 18.54 25.30 6.74
N GLY A 364 17.44 25.72 6.11
CA GLY A 364 17.43 26.17 4.71
C GLY A 364 17.63 25.06 3.67
N VAL A 365 17.56 23.79 4.08
CA VAL A 365 17.69 22.63 3.17
C VAL A 365 16.42 22.45 2.35
N ILE A 366 15.24 22.58 2.97
CA ILE A 366 13.94 22.60 2.28
C ILE A 366 13.61 24.05 1.91
N THR A 367 13.32 24.28 0.64
CA THR A 367 13.13 25.63 0.08
C THR A 367 11.70 25.82 -0.43
N MET A 368 11.33 27.08 -0.75
CA MET A 368 10.03 27.37 -1.37
C MET A 368 9.82 26.60 -2.69
N LYS A 369 10.89 26.36 -3.45
CA LYS A 369 10.84 25.57 -4.69
C LYS A 369 10.36 24.13 -4.43
N ASP A 370 10.78 23.53 -3.33
CA ASP A 370 10.37 22.17 -2.94
C ASP A 370 8.88 22.10 -2.60
N ILE A 371 8.37 23.16 -1.97
CA ILE A 371 6.96 23.31 -1.63
C ILE A 371 6.12 23.51 -2.89
N GLU A 372 6.56 24.35 -3.82
CA GLU A 372 5.89 24.60 -5.09
C GLU A 372 5.86 23.36 -5.99
N GLU A 373 6.98 22.64 -6.08
CA GLU A 373 7.04 21.38 -6.83
C GLU A 373 6.06 20.34 -6.26
N THR A 374 5.96 20.25 -4.93
CA THR A 374 5.03 19.32 -4.28
C THR A 374 3.57 19.73 -4.52
N LYS A 375 3.26 21.04 -4.48
CA LYS A 375 1.93 21.58 -4.80
C LYS A 375 1.53 21.40 -6.26
N SER A 376 2.49 21.27 -7.19
CA SER A 376 2.22 21.03 -8.61
C SER A 376 1.56 19.66 -8.89
N GLY A 377 1.44 18.80 -7.87
CA GLY A 377 0.62 17.58 -7.93
C GLY A 377 1.35 16.33 -8.42
N LYS A 378 2.68 16.39 -8.59
CA LYS A 378 3.54 15.24 -8.91
C LYS A 378 3.69 14.33 -7.70
N VAL A 379 2.85 13.31 -7.60
CA VAL A 379 2.94 12.26 -6.58
C VAL A 379 3.99 11.23 -6.98
N GLY A 380 4.75 10.71 -6.02
CA GLY A 380 5.80 9.71 -6.27
C GLY A 380 7.14 10.28 -6.75
N SER A 381 7.33 11.59 -6.63
CA SER A 381 8.62 12.26 -6.84
C SER A 381 8.72 13.50 -5.94
N GLY A 382 9.93 14.01 -5.76
CA GLY A 382 10.18 15.26 -5.05
C GLY A 382 10.61 15.09 -3.60
N VAL A 383 11.21 16.15 -3.08
CA VAL A 383 11.85 16.18 -1.75
C VAL A 383 10.83 15.90 -0.64
N LEU A 384 9.63 16.49 -0.69
CA LEU A 384 8.65 16.33 0.39
C LEU A 384 7.87 14.99 0.34
N ASN A 385 7.50 14.53 -0.85
CA ASN A 385 6.67 13.31 -1.00
C ASN A 385 7.48 12.02 -0.85
N VAL A 386 8.76 12.02 -1.25
CA VAL A 386 9.60 10.81 -1.29
C VAL A 386 10.83 10.98 -0.40
N GLY A 387 11.54 12.11 -0.51
CA GLY A 387 12.80 12.35 0.18
C GLY A 387 12.68 12.49 1.70
N LEU A 388 11.74 13.30 2.18
CA LEU A 388 11.54 13.60 3.60
C LEU A 388 11.07 12.36 4.39
N PRO A 389 10.07 11.57 3.93
CA PRO A 389 9.77 10.29 4.56
C PRO A 389 10.95 9.33 4.55
N ALA A 390 11.76 9.33 3.48
CA ALA A 390 12.92 8.45 3.42
C ALA A 390 14.01 8.89 4.40
N TYR A 391 14.22 10.19 4.56
CA TYR A 391 15.12 10.78 5.55
C TYR A 391 14.71 10.40 6.98
N VAL A 392 13.42 10.49 7.30
CA VAL A 392 12.87 10.10 8.61
C VAL A 392 13.08 8.60 8.87
N ILE A 393 12.76 7.73 7.91
CA ILE A 393 12.94 6.28 8.07
C ILE A 393 14.44 5.95 8.21
N LEU A 394 15.32 6.61 7.45
CA LEU A 394 16.76 6.43 7.59
C LEU A 394 17.24 6.78 9.00
N ASN A 395 16.76 7.89 9.57
CA ASN A 395 17.13 8.28 10.93
C ASN A 395 16.70 7.23 11.96
N ALA A 396 15.52 6.63 11.80
CA ALA A 396 15.08 5.50 12.64
C ALA A 396 15.98 4.26 12.45
N LEU A 397 16.36 3.94 11.22
CA LEU A 397 17.25 2.80 10.91
C LEU A 397 18.65 2.99 11.51
N LEU A 398 19.24 4.19 11.37
CA LEU A 398 20.54 4.53 11.93
C LEU A 398 20.51 4.46 13.47
N ARG A 399 19.48 5.03 14.10
CA ARG A 399 19.27 4.94 15.55
C ARG A 399 19.20 3.49 16.02
N SER A 400 18.42 2.67 15.32
CA SER A 400 18.24 1.25 15.63
C SER A 400 19.52 0.45 15.45
N ALA A 401 20.29 0.73 14.40
CA ALA A 401 21.57 0.09 14.13
C ALA A 401 22.60 0.44 15.22
N LYS A 402 22.70 1.71 15.62
CA LYS A 402 23.58 2.18 16.71
C LYS A 402 23.20 1.61 18.08
N ALA A 403 21.89 1.50 18.35
CA ALA A 403 21.38 0.90 19.59
C ALA A 403 21.51 -0.63 19.63
N ASN A 404 21.96 -1.27 18.55
CA ASN A 404 22.02 -2.73 18.41
C ASN A 404 20.67 -3.41 18.73
N SER A 405 19.56 -2.75 18.39
CA SER A 405 18.21 -3.21 18.72
C SER A 405 17.78 -4.37 17.84
N VAL A 406 16.89 -5.23 18.35
CA VAL A 406 16.35 -6.36 17.57
C VAL A 406 15.38 -5.85 16.51
N GLY A 407 14.56 -4.86 16.87
CA GLY A 407 13.56 -4.21 16.04
C GLY A 407 13.96 -2.85 15.46
N LEU A 408 12.97 -2.06 15.06
CA LEU A 408 13.10 -0.67 14.63
C LEU A 408 12.65 0.25 15.78
N ILE A 409 13.56 1.10 16.27
CA ILE A 409 13.29 2.12 17.28
C ILE A 409 12.68 3.35 16.61
N LEU A 410 11.49 3.75 17.05
CA LEU A 410 10.80 4.96 16.63
C LEU A 410 11.30 6.19 17.39
N SER A 411 10.79 7.38 17.05
CA SER A 411 11.26 8.63 17.67
C SER A 411 10.81 8.79 19.12
N ASP A 412 9.74 8.10 19.52
CA ASP A 412 9.21 8.01 20.89
C ASP A 412 9.84 6.89 21.74
N ASP A 413 10.98 6.35 21.30
CA ASP A 413 11.70 5.22 21.91
C ASP A 413 10.91 3.89 21.98
N SER A 414 9.77 3.80 21.29
CA SER A 414 9.08 2.53 21.10
C SER A 414 9.83 1.65 20.09
N GLU A 415 9.95 0.35 20.37
CA GLU A 415 10.64 -0.61 19.51
C GLU A 415 9.64 -1.51 18.78
N ILE A 416 9.71 -1.57 17.45
CA ILE A 416 8.92 -2.48 16.62
C ILE A 416 9.76 -3.70 16.27
N THR A 417 9.41 -4.84 16.84
CA THR A 417 10.05 -6.15 16.63
C THR A 417 9.20 -7.06 15.75
N SER A 418 9.71 -8.24 15.39
CA SER A 418 8.93 -9.26 14.67
C SER A 418 7.68 -9.70 15.41
N ASP A 419 7.67 -9.56 16.75
CA ASP A 419 6.67 -10.16 17.61
C ASP A 419 5.53 -9.19 17.94
N ASN A 420 5.79 -7.87 17.88
CA ASN A 420 4.81 -6.81 18.15
C ASN A 420 4.33 -6.08 16.87
N ARG A 421 4.87 -6.44 15.70
CA ARG A 421 4.51 -5.80 14.44
C ARG A 421 3.04 -6.05 14.06
N PRO A 422 2.40 -5.11 13.36
CA PRO A 422 1.08 -5.35 12.78
C PRO A 422 1.10 -6.56 11.85
N ARG A 423 0.22 -7.55 12.09
CA ARG A 423 0.07 -8.76 11.25
C ARG A 423 -0.74 -8.49 9.98
N HIS A 424 -0.29 -7.54 9.17
CA HIS A 424 -0.93 -7.21 7.89
C HIS A 424 0.08 -7.38 6.75
N THR A 425 -0.31 -8.08 5.68
CA THR A 425 0.58 -8.41 4.54
C THR A 425 1.26 -7.19 3.92
N LEU A 426 0.56 -6.05 3.90
CA LEU A 426 1.14 -4.79 3.40
C LEU A 426 2.29 -4.28 4.28
N PHE A 427 2.26 -4.51 5.59
CA PHE A 427 3.33 -4.09 6.49
C PHE A 427 4.57 -4.95 6.32
N ASP A 428 4.40 -6.27 6.18
CA ASP A 428 5.50 -7.21 5.93
C ASP A 428 6.30 -6.84 4.67
N TRP A 429 5.60 -6.37 3.62
CA TRP A 429 6.23 -5.90 2.38
C TRP A 429 7.20 -4.73 2.56
N PHE A 430 7.08 -3.92 3.61
CA PHE A 430 8.02 -2.82 3.89
C PHE A 430 8.95 -3.13 5.05
N PHE A 431 8.46 -3.79 6.08
CA PHE A 431 9.22 -4.05 7.29
C PHE A 431 10.42 -4.95 7.02
N ASP A 432 10.23 -6.07 6.31
CA ASP A 432 11.33 -7.00 6.05
C ASP A 432 12.46 -6.35 5.22
N PRO A 433 12.17 -5.60 4.13
CA PRO A 433 13.19 -4.80 3.45
C PRO A 433 13.90 -3.78 4.34
N LEU A 434 13.18 -3.11 5.25
CA LEU A 434 13.77 -2.13 6.17
C LEU A 434 14.70 -2.81 7.17
N MET A 435 14.34 -3.97 7.70
CA MET A 435 15.20 -4.76 8.58
C MET A 435 16.48 -5.23 7.87
N VAL A 436 16.36 -5.65 6.60
CA VAL A 436 17.54 -5.96 5.78
C VAL A 436 18.43 -4.74 5.60
N ILE A 437 17.86 -3.56 5.35
CA ILE A 437 18.64 -2.31 5.23
C ILE A 437 19.31 -1.98 6.58
N LYS A 438 18.61 -2.15 7.71
CA LYS A 438 19.17 -1.93 9.06
C LYS A 438 20.42 -2.77 9.29
N GLU A 439 20.34 -4.08 9.03
CA GLU A 439 21.48 -4.99 9.22
C GLU A 439 22.63 -4.67 8.27
N GLN A 440 22.34 -4.23 7.05
CA GLN A 440 23.36 -3.81 6.10
C GLN A 440 24.04 -2.49 6.51
N ILE A 441 23.29 -1.50 6.99
CA ILE A 441 23.83 -0.25 7.55
C ILE A 441 24.74 -0.56 8.74
N LYS A 442 24.29 -1.45 9.62
CA LYS A 442 25.04 -1.89 10.80
C LYS A 442 26.34 -2.61 10.42
N ALA A 443 26.30 -3.46 9.39
CA ALA A 443 27.48 -4.17 8.90
C ALA A 443 28.52 -3.23 8.24
N GLU A 444 28.04 -2.19 7.56
CA GLU A 444 28.91 -1.21 6.89
C GLU A 444 29.57 -0.23 7.86
N ASN A 445 28.96 0.00 9.04
CA ASN A 445 29.48 0.83 10.13
C ASN A 445 29.94 2.23 9.65
N PHE A 446 29.00 3.00 9.10
CA PHE A 446 29.24 4.33 8.53
C PHE A 446 29.82 5.33 9.55
N THR A 447 30.69 6.23 9.08
CA THR A 447 31.13 7.40 9.86
C THR A 447 30.03 8.47 9.93
N GLU A 448 30.14 9.44 10.83
CA GLU A 448 29.13 10.51 10.96
C GLU A 448 28.99 11.34 9.68
N GLU A 449 30.08 11.56 8.94
CA GLU A 449 30.07 12.27 7.66
C GLU A 449 29.39 11.43 6.55
N GLU A 450 29.61 10.11 6.55
CA GLU A 450 28.98 9.19 5.61
C GLU A 450 27.48 9.04 5.87
N GLU A 451 27.07 9.04 7.14
CA GLU A 451 25.66 9.07 7.53
C GLU A 451 24.98 10.35 7.06
N GLU A 452 25.60 11.52 7.28
CA GLU A 452 25.05 12.80 6.84
C GLU A 452 24.99 12.87 5.30
N TYR A 453 25.98 12.32 4.62
CA TYR A 453 25.97 12.15 3.17
C TYR A 453 24.79 11.29 2.70
N LEU A 454 24.59 10.12 3.31
CA LEU A 454 23.49 9.22 3.00
C LEU A 454 22.13 9.89 3.27
N LYS A 455 22.01 10.63 4.38
CA LYS A 455 20.81 11.42 4.71
C LYS A 455 20.48 12.46 3.65
N MET A 456 21.46 13.27 3.25
CA MET A 456 21.25 14.28 2.20
C MET A 456 20.96 13.64 0.84
N ARG A 457 21.62 12.51 0.52
CA ARG A 457 21.35 11.76 -0.70
C ARG A 457 19.92 11.22 -0.74
N VAL A 458 19.43 10.69 0.38
CA VAL A 458 18.06 10.20 0.52
C VAL A 458 17.04 11.34 0.43
N LEU A 459 17.34 12.51 0.98
CA LEU A 459 16.43 13.66 0.93
C LEU A 459 16.34 14.29 -0.47
N LEU A 460 17.48 14.44 -1.16
CA LEU A 460 17.62 15.29 -2.36
C LEU A 460 17.82 14.53 -3.68
N ALA A 461 17.63 13.21 -3.78
CA ALA A 461 18.00 12.48 -5.00
C ALA A 461 17.26 12.90 -6.29
N GLY A 462 16.17 13.67 -6.20
CA GLY A 462 15.51 14.25 -7.37
C GLY A 462 16.25 15.44 -8.00
N ASP A 463 17.19 16.07 -7.28
CA ASP A 463 17.92 17.26 -7.74
C ASP A 463 19.45 17.07 -7.54
N PRO A 464 20.13 16.44 -8.52
CA PRO A 464 21.57 16.18 -8.43
C PRO A 464 22.42 17.46 -8.38
N ASN A 465 21.88 18.61 -8.80
CA ASN A 465 22.58 19.88 -8.75
C ASN A 465 22.57 20.47 -7.34
N ARG A 466 21.44 20.35 -6.62
CA ARG A 466 21.37 20.75 -5.21
C ARG A 466 22.15 19.83 -4.30
N LEU A 467 22.20 18.54 -4.64
CA LEU A 467 23.05 17.60 -3.91
C LEU A 467 24.53 17.99 -3.96
N LYS A 468 25.03 18.53 -5.09
CA LYS A 468 26.42 19.02 -5.19
C LYS A 468 26.68 20.28 -4.35
N GLY A 469 25.66 21.11 -4.10
CA GLY A 469 25.79 22.35 -3.32
C GLY A 469 25.48 22.21 -1.83
N ALA A 470 24.70 21.21 -1.43
CA ALA A 470 24.30 20.96 -0.03
C ALA A 470 25.24 19.99 0.71
N LEU A 471 26.19 19.38 0.00
CA LEU A 471 27.15 18.45 0.57
C LEU A 471 28.41 19.18 1.06
N PRO A 472 28.96 18.80 2.22
CA PRO A 472 30.40 18.89 2.43
C PRO A 472 31.06 18.01 1.36
N GLU A 473 32.06 18.52 0.63
CA GLU A 473 32.93 17.65 -0.15
C GLU A 473 33.51 16.62 0.84
N VAL A 474 33.19 15.33 0.69
CA VAL A 474 33.79 14.28 1.52
C VAL A 474 34.97 13.72 0.73
N PRO A 475 36.21 14.21 0.96
CA PRO A 475 37.38 13.92 0.11
C PRO A 475 37.84 12.46 0.16
N SER A 476 37.23 11.58 0.96
CA SER A 476 37.67 10.20 1.23
C SER A 476 36.74 9.09 0.71
N LEU A 477 35.62 9.40 0.04
CA LEU A 477 34.67 8.37 -0.40
C LEU A 477 35.12 7.69 -1.69
N ASN A 478 35.61 6.45 -1.58
CA ASN A 478 35.88 5.57 -2.72
C ASN A 478 34.63 5.41 -3.61
N GLU A 479 34.81 5.31 -4.94
CA GLU A 479 33.71 5.19 -5.92
C GLU A 479 32.75 4.04 -5.58
N ARG A 480 33.29 2.92 -5.09
CA ARG A 480 32.51 1.78 -4.62
C ARG A 480 31.58 2.14 -3.46
N LYS A 481 32.10 2.83 -2.44
CA LYS A 481 31.35 3.18 -1.24
C LYS A 481 30.27 4.23 -1.53
N LYS A 482 30.57 5.15 -2.44
CA LYS A 482 29.57 6.07 -3.03
C LYS A 482 28.46 5.31 -3.76
N ALA A 483 28.80 4.30 -4.56
CA ALA A 483 27.81 3.47 -5.25
C ALA A 483 26.92 2.65 -4.28
N GLU A 484 27.49 2.20 -3.16
CA GLU A 484 26.77 1.49 -2.08
C GLU A 484 25.79 2.43 -1.35
N ILE A 485 26.22 3.63 -0.94
CA ILE A 485 25.34 4.68 -0.39
C ILE A 485 24.23 5.05 -1.37
N ASP A 486 24.55 5.18 -2.66
CA ASP A 486 23.57 5.43 -3.71
C ASP A 486 22.59 4.27 -3.91
N ALA A 487 23.00 3.03 -3.62
CA ALA A 487 22.12 1.87 -3.64
C ALA A 487 21.15 1.90 -2.45
N PHE A 488 21.62 2.22 -1.24
CA PHE A 488 20.76 2.40 -0.07
C PHE A 488 19.74 3.50 -0.29
N ALA A 489 20.19 4.66 -0.79
CA ALA A 489 19.30 5.79 -1.02
C ALA A 489 18.19 5.46 -2.02
N ARG A 490 18.52 4.79 -3.14
CA ARG A 490 17.52 4.37 -4.14
C ARG A 490 16.52 3.36 -3.58
N ARG A 491 16.98 2.39 -2.77
CA ARG A 491 16.09 1.38 -2.16
C ARG A 491 15.10 2.04 -1.19
N LEU A 492 15.59 2.93 -0.35
CA LEU A 492 14.76 3.62 0.63
C LEU A 492 13.75 4.56 -0.04
N GLN A 493 14.17 5.27 -1.08
CA GLN A 493 13.26 6.08 -1.89
C GLN A 493 12.23 5.26 -2.66
N GLY A 494 12.59 4.05 -3.13
CA GLY A 494 11.62 3.14 -3.74
C GLY A 494 10.52 2.73 -2.75
N ILE A 495 10.89 2.47 -1.50
CA ILE A 495 9.97 2.20 -0.40
C ILE A 495 9.06 3.40 -0.15
N THR A 496 9.62 4.60 0.07
CA THR A 496 8.80 5.78 0.41
C THR A 496 7.99 6.32 -0.76
N LYS A 497 8.47 6.14 -1.99
CA LYS A 497 7.69 6.39 -3.20
C LYS A 497 6.44 5.52 -3.24
N SER A 498 6.53 4.26 -2.81
CA SER A 498 5.38 3.37 -2.69
C SER A 498 4.40 3.83 -1.61
N ILE A 499 4.91 4.25 -0.43
CA ILE A 499 4.09 4.84 0.65
C ILE A 499 3.37 6.11 0.16
N SER A 500 4.06 6.95 -0.62
CA SER A 500 3.50 8.20 -1.14
C SER A 500 2.29 8.04 -2.07
N ARG A 501 2.10 6.83 -2.61
CA ARG A 501 1.02 6.47 -3.53
C ARG A 501 -0.23 5.94 -2.81
N TYR A 502 -0.20 5.80 -1.49
CA TYR A 502 -1.36 5.34 -0.74
C TYR A 502 -2.53 6.31 -0.84
N PRO A 503 -3.79 5.80 -0.81
CA PRO A 503 -4.98 6.65 -0.94
C PRO A 503 -5.00 7.83 0.05
N THR A 504 -4.56 7.59 1.29
CA THR A 504 -4.53 8.63 2.34
C THR A 504 -3.29 9.52 2.31
N ALA A 505 -2.22 9.11 1.60
CA ALA A 505 -0.92 9.76 1.69
C ALA A 505 -0.98 11.19 1.14
N LYS A 506 -1.63 11.40 -0.01
CA LYS A 506 -1.72 12.72 -0.63
C LYS A 506 -2.32 13.76 0.32
N ARG A 507 -3.45 13.44 0.95
CA ARG A 507 -4.09 14.31 1.94
C ARG A 507 -3.17 14.64 3.12
N ARG A 508 -2.42 13.65 3.61
CA ARG A 508 -1.45 13.83 4.71
C ARG A 508 -0.28 14.70 4.28
N PHE A 509 0.24 14.51 3.06
CA PHE A 509 1.26 15.39 2.48
C PHE A 509 0.73 16.81 2.25
N ASP A 510 -0.50 17.00 1.81
CA ASP A 510 -1.09 18.35 1.68
C ASP A 510 -1.15 19.09 3.02
N VAL A 511 -1.44 18.38 4.12
CA VAL A 511 -1.40 18.94 5.49
C VAL A 511 0.03 19.27 5.89
N LEU A 512 0.96 18.34 5.68
CA LEU A 512 2.39 18.53 5.97
C LEU A 512 2.96 19.73 5.21
N VAL A 513 2.71 19.82 3.91
CA VAL A 513 3.18 20.90 3.03
C VAL A 513 2.65 22.26 3.49
N LYS A 514 1.39 22.33 3.96
CA LYS A 514 0.85 23.57 4.53
C LYS A 514 1.56 23.96 5.83
N ALA A 515 1.82 23.00 6.73
CA ALA A 515 2.54 23.26 7.97
C ALA A 515 3.97 23.75 7.70
N LEU A 516 4.69 23.08 6.80
CA LEU A 516 6.05 23.47 6.42
C LEU A 516 6.11 24.81 5.70
N LEU A 517 5.08 25.16 4.91
CA LEU A 517 4.99 26.48 4.30
C LEU A 517 4.82 27.58 5.35
N SER A 518 3.92 27.38 6.33
CA SER A 518 3.75 28.34 7.42
C SER A 518 5.03 28.51 8.23
N GLU A 519 5.79 27.43 8.45
CA GLU A 519 7.09 27.48 9.10
C GLU A 519 8.13 28.23 8.27
N LEU A 520 8.17 27.99 6.95
CA LEU A 520 9.06 28.71 6.03
C LEU A 520 8.73 30.21 5.97
N GLU A 521 7.45 30.58 6.01
CA GLU A 521 7.01 31.97 6.10
C GLU A 521 7.44 32.62 7.42
N ARG A 522 7.40 31.86 8.53
CA ARG A 522 7.86 32.32 9.84
C ARG A 522 9.37 32.56 9.87
N THR A 523 10.17 31.64 9.33
CA THR A 523 11.63 31.79 9.27
C THR A 523 12.03 32.95 8.38
N MET A 524 11.40 33.11 7.20
CA MET A 524 11.61 34.27 6.34
C MET A 524 11.16 35.59 6.98
N GLY A 525 10.06 35.58 7.75
CA GLY A 525 9.55 36.76 8.46
C GLY A 525 10.42 37.17 9.66
N GLY A 526 11.05 36.20 10.33
CA GLY A 526 11.99 36.43 11.44
C GLY A 526 13.38 36.86 11.00
N SER A 527 13.84 36.46 9.81
CA SER A 527 15.16 36.78 9.29
C SER A 527 15.25 38.11 8.52
N LEU A 528 14.12 38.78 8.25
CA LEU A 528 14.05 39.97 7.36
C LEU A 528 13.71 41.28 8.08
N SER A 529 14.31 41.54 9.25
CA SER A 529 14.30 42.91 9.81
C SER A 529 15.19 43.90 9.04
N THR A 530 15.84 43.51 7.92
CA THR A 530 16.83 44.38 7.25
C THR A 530 16.73 44.52 5.72
N ASN A 531 15.79 43.90 4.99
CA ASN A 531 15.65 44.16 3.54
C ASN A 531 14.20 44.05 3.01
N GLY A 532 13.47 45.18 3.04
CA GLY A 532 12.02 45.24 2.81
C GLY A 532 11.51 45.12 1.36
N SER A 533 12.36 45.16 0.33
CA SER A 533 11.89 45.24 -1.07
C SER A 533 11.63 43.89 -1.74
N GLN A 534 12.41 42.85 -1.39
CA GLN A 534 12.28 41.51 -1.98
C GLN A 534 11.19 40.69 -1.28
N ALA A 535 11.05 40.86 0.03
CA ALA A 535 9.98 40.27 0.84
C ALA A 535 8.59 40.69 0.33
N GLN A 536 8.42 41.97 0.00
CA GLN A 536 7.12 42.51 -0.43
C GLN A 536 6.67 41.94 -1.78
N ARG A 537 7.60 41.69 -2.71
CA ARG A 537 7.32 41.07 -4.03
C ARG A 537 6.89 39.60 -3.89
N LEU A 538 7.58 38.83 -3.06
CA LEU A 538 7.23 37.43 -2.79
C LEU A 538 5.92 37.30 -2.00
N ARG A 539 5.71 38.13 -0.98
CA ARG A 539 4.46 38.19 -0.21
C ARG A 539 3.24 38.54 -1.07
N ASN A 540 3.42 39.44 -2.05
CA ASN A 540 2.37 39.78 -3.03
C ASN A 540 2.11 38.67 -4.05
N SER A 541 3.13 37.87 -4.40
CA SER A 541 2.97 36.68 -5.23
C SER A 541 2.20 35.59 -4.48
N VAL A 542 2.54 35.35 -3.21
CA VAL A 542 1.87 34.39 -2.31
C VAL A 542 0.42 34.80 -2.01
N ALA A 543 0.15 36.08 -1.76
CA ALA A 543 -1.20 36.59 -1.57
C ALA A 543 -2.08 36.44 -2.83
N ARG A 544 -1.51 36.67 -4.02
CA ARG A 544 -2.20 36.40 -5.30
C ARG A 544 -2.48 34.91 -5.49
N MET A 545 -1.57 34.03 -5.09
CA MET A 545 -1.74 32.58 -5.19
C MET A 545 -2.79 32.02 -4.22
N LEU A 546 -2.95 32.61 -3.03
CA LEU A 546 -4.03 32.22 -2.11
C LEU A 546 -5.41 32.70 -2.60
N SER A 547 -5.48 33.83 -3.29
CA SER A 547 -6.72 34.39 -3.85
C SER A 547 -7.33 33.52 -4.96
N GLN A 548 -6.50 32.88 -5.80
CA GLN A 548 -6.97 31.98 -6.87
C GLN A 548 -7.69 30.71 -6.37
N LYS A 549 -7.62 30.41 -5.06
CA LYS A 549 -8.33 29.26 -4.47
C LYS A 549 -9.79 29.56 -4.10
N SER A 550 -10.27 30.80 -4.23
CA SER A 550 -11.64 31.19 -3.86
C SER A 550 -12.59 31.48 -5.01
N LEU A 551 -12.12 31.52 -6.27
CA LEU A 551 -12.97 31.81 -7.42
C LEU A 551 -12.81 30.71 -8.49
N GLY A 552 -13.77 29.78 -8.53
CA GLY A 552 -13.93 28.91 -9.68
C GLY A 552 -14.25 29.75 -10.91
N LYS A 553 -13.32 29.84 -11.87
CA LYS A 553 -13.62 30.37 -13.20
C LYS A 553 -12.77 29.68 -14.26
N THR A 554 -13.47 28.97 -15.13
CA THR A 554 -13.05 28.44 -16.42
C THR A 554 -12.30 29.51 -17.22
N ALA A 555 -11.09 29.19 -17.70
CA ALA A 555 -10.41 29.97 -18.72
C ALA A 555 -9.87 29.02 -19.80
N ASN A 556 -10.47 29.13 -20.98
CA ASN A 556 -9.97 28.62 -22.25
C ASN A 556 -8.51 29.05 -22.45
N ILE A 557 -7.63 28.09 -22.74
CA ILE A 557 -6.30 28.38 -23.29
C ILE A 557 -6.28 27.78 -24.68
N ARG A 558 -6.32 28.67 -25.68
CA ARG A 558 -5.88 28.42 -27.05
C ARG A 558 -4.36 28.25 -26.98
N ASP A 559 -3.86 27.11 -27.41
CA ASP A 559 -2.43 26.91 -27.70
C ASP A 559 -2.06 27.77 -28.92
N GLU A 560 -1.17 28.74 -28.72
CA GLU A 560 -0.38 29.33 -29.80
C GLU A 560 1.04 28.79 -29.68
N ASP A 561 1.43 28.02 -30.69
CA ASP A 561 2.66 27.25 -30.82
C ASP A 561 3.79 28.16 -31.36
N PRO A 562 4.88 28.42 -30.63
CA PRO A 562 5.93 29.35 -31.05
C PRO A 562 7.04 28.67 -31.88
N GLU A 563 6.68 27.84 -32.87
CA GLU A 563 7.64 27.19 -33.77
C GLU A 563 7.29 27.32 -35.28
N ALA A 564 6.32 28.17 -35.64
CA ALA A 564 5.91 28.39 -37.04
C ALA A 564 6.31 29.76 -37.62
N GLN A 565 7.32 30.45 -37.08
CA GLN A 565 7.70 31.82 -37.50
C GLN A 565 9.10 32.01 -38.09
N ILE A 566 9.79 30.94 -38.50
CA ILE A 566 11.15 31.05 -39.08
C ILE A 566 11.20 30.81 -40.61
N THR A 567 10.07 30.54 -41.27
CA THR A 567 10.03 30.36 -42.73
C THR A 567 8.96 31.21 -43.41
N SER A 568 9.08 32.54 -43.36
CA SER A 568 8.35 33.42 -44.30
C SER A 568 8.97 34.80 -44.56
N SER A 569 10.10 35.18 -43.94
CA SER A 569 10.79 36.42 -44.27
C SER A 569 11.96 36.19 -45.24
N SER A 570 11.61 35.86 -46.49
CA SER A 570 12.52 36.06 -47.62
C SER A 570 11.70 36.15 -48.91
N ARG A 571 11.13 37.33 -49.16
CA ARG A 571 10.86 37.94 -50.47
C ARG A 571 9.80 39.02 -50.34
N THR A 572 10.25 40.26 -50.28
CA THR A 572 9.64 41.37 -51.03
C THR A 572 10.76 42.40 -51.22
N PRO A 573 10.98 42.94 -52.43
CA PRO A 573 11.61 44.24 -52.53
C PRO A 573 10.70 45.31 -51.91
#